data_AF-A0A7S1N7K9-F1
#
_entry.id   AF-A0A7S1N7K9-F1
#
_cell.length_a   1.000
_cell.length_b   1.000
_cell.length_c   1.000
_cell.angle_alpha   90.00
_cell.angle_beta   90.00
_cell.angle_gamma   90.00
#
_symmetry.space_group_name_H-M   'P 1'
#
loop_
_entity.id
_entity.type
_entity.pdbx_description
1 polymer ?
#
loop_
_entity_poly.entity_id
_entity_poly.type
_entity_poly.pdbx_seq_one_letter_code
_entity_poly.pdbx_strand_id
1 'polypeptide(L)'
;IEWKAHKGKTKWVKRLNLIFDQEDREAWQLRLEEAMLLRSEAEANLRLHLHISRQPDQAVAPMLEGQVERVLALVAHSVPREYVRLLQDGLHEIKEAYVFGVKRAIFDYKYQDPWEQAQLSALSLPPPPPKMDPPLKGTVDVPEHNFDKAREYIQDNLFFTHEILYSTVFTIINRWSEYADRLLVDVELPGFSLPCQLEDYCRHQTTLVDEVTNRLRTEWAVSINNIIHQDLDSHFNFYEDNLERFRASRMSRFFRMVNLVMSYQMRSIMLRSLNEYRLFLERYTVLGEVDLTHPSGGLSGNVPLFVVKLVGKGDSICYQPLLEEVVDVVMGVISNVFSYTGDVHGVGHNLFPLLQLSVFNLDTVGRTDPEVSAVTQAVEAVVAANMRGPVALKALYDDFAYLLEADVEVYVCNFIDGNPTLDDYNDEVQRLFDDIERIQQRSLNEVAFELIKVEVYDLKASLVEKATGIANAILRDLLRRTAEDTNAVSESYQEIAEAIQVEPNTPEELKELHNYMIACREKIKKLQEQFDHITNGVTLLSKFGHMPND
;
A
#
# COMPACT_ATOMS: atom_id res chain seq x y z
N ILE A 1 0.39 38.21 2.58
CA ILE A 1 -0.06 38.70 1.26
C ILE A 1 1.19 39.13 0.51
N GLU A 2 1.42 38.59 -0.69
CA GLU A 2 2.57 38.96 -1.52
C GLU A 2 2.26 40.25 -2.29
N TRP A 3 2.98 41.33 -2.00
CA TRP A 3 2.83 42.62 -2.67
C TRP A 3 3.95 42.83 -3.69
N LYS A 4 3.60 43.09 -4.95
CA LYS A 4 4.55 43.37 -6.03
C LYS A 4 4.76 44.88 -6.16
N ALA A 5 5.94 45.36 -5.76
CA ALA A 5 6.32 46.76 -5.95
C ALA A 5 6.61 47.08 -7.42
N HIS A 6 6.56 48.36 -7.81
CA HIS A 6 6.72 48.85 -9.19
C HIS A 6 8.13 48.65 -9.83
N LYS A 7 8.98 47.80 -9.26
CA LYS A 7 10.32 47.43 -9.76
C LYS A 7 10.62 45.93 -9.64
N GLY A 8 9.61 45.07 -9.73
CA GLY A 8 9.79 43.61 -9.75
C GLY A 8 10.22 42.97 -8.43
N LYS A 9 10.24 43.73 -7.32
CA LYS A 9 10.52 43.20 -5.98
C LYS A 9 9.22 42.79 -5.31
N THR A 10 9.14 41.53 -4.89
CA THR A 10 8.03 41.01 -4.07
C THR A 10 8.34 41.21 -2.58
N LYS A 11 7.34 41.63 -1.81
CA LYS A 11 7.43 41.76 -0.35
C LYS A 11 6.23 41.08 0.28
N TRP A 12 6.49 40.26 1.30
CA TRP A 12 5.43 39.75 2.16
C TRP A 12 4.98 40.85 3.12
N VAL A 13 3.71 41.26 2.99
CA VAL A 13 3.11 42.30 3.82
C VAL A 13 1.98 41.69 4.66
N LYS A 14 1.94 42.08 5.94
CA LYS A 14 0.87 41.72 6.89
C LYS A 14 -0.39 42.53 6.58
N ARG A 15 -1.57 41.95 6.84
CA ARG A 15 -2.88 42.55 6.51
C ARG A 15 -3.09 43.96 7.09
N LEU A 16 -2.61 44.21 8.30
CA LEU A 16 -2.69 45.51 8.99
C LEU A 16 -1.89 46.63 8.32
N ASN A 17 -0.98 46.30 7.38
CA ASN A 17 -0.16 47.28 6.65
C ASN A 17 -0.66 47.51 5.21
N LEU A 18 -1.87 47.03 4.87
CA LEU A 18 -2.47 47.13 3.55
C LEU A 18 -3.87 47.71 3.66
N ILE A 19 -4.17 48.70 2.82
CA ILE A 19 -5.50 49.18 2.51
C ILE A 19 -5.84 48.77 1.09
N PHE A 20 -6.98 48.11 0.88
CA PHE A 20 -7.45 47.79 -0.47
C PHE A 20 -8.27 48.96 -1.05
N ASP A 21 -8.31 49.06 -2.38
CA ASP A 21 -9.01 50.17 -3.07
C ASP A 21 -10.51 50.24 -2.77
N GLN A 22 -11.12 49.13 -2.32
CA GLN A 22 -12.53 49.04 -1.93
C GLN A 22 -12.79 49.26 -0.42
N GLU A 23 -11.75 49.44 0.39
CA GLU A 23 -11.90 49.70 1.82
C GLU A 23 -11.99 51.20 2.12
N ASP A 24 -12.84 51.56 3.08
CA ASP A 24 -12.86 52.92 3.62
C ASP A 24 -11.58 53.22 4.42
N ARG A 25 -10.98 54.38 4.13
CA ARG A 25 -9.69 54.81 4.68
C ARG A 25 -9.80 55.21 6.14
N GLU A 26 -10.88 55.86 6.54
CA GLU A 26 -11.08 56.29 7.93
C GLU A 26 -11.32 55.08 8.84
N ALA A 27 -12.22 54.17 8.44
CA ALA A 27 -12.46 52.92 9.17
C ALA A 27 -11.22 52.00 9.23
N TRP A 28 -10.35 52.01 8.22
CA TRP A 28 -9.07 51.30 8.27
C TRP A 28 -8.08 51.94 9.24
N GLN A 29 -7.97 53.27 9.27
CA GLN A 29 -7.10 53.99 10.21
C GLN A 29 -7.52 53.75 11.64
N LEU A 30 -8.82 53.84 11.95
CA LEU A 30 -9.36 53.55 13.28
C LEU A 30 -9.00 52.13 13.73
N ARG A 31 -9.21 51.13 12.87
CA ARG A 31 -8.83 49.72 13.17
C ARG A 31 -7.33 49.56 13.41
N LEU A 32 -6.48 50.28 12.67
CA LEU A 32 -5.04 50.22 12.84
C LEU A 32 -4.62 50.84 14.18
N GLU A 33 -5.17 52.00 14.53
CA GLU A 33 -4.92 52.69 15.78
C GLU A 33 -5.39 51.84 16.98
N GLU A 34 -6.59 51.27 16.92
CA GLU A 34 -7.10 50.32 17.92
C GLU A 34 -6.19 49.09 18.05
N ALA A 35 -5.75 48.50 16.94
CA ALA A 35 -4.84 47.36 16.97
C ALA A 35 -3.46 47.71 17.55
N MET A 36 -2.93 48.92 17.26
CA MET A 36 -1.69 49.41 17.85
C MET A 36 -1.84 49.67 19.35
N LEU A 37 -2.97 50.23 19.78
CA LEU A 37 -3.29 50.46 21.18
C LEU A 37 -3.38 49.12 21.94
N LEU A 38 -4.20 48.18 21.46
CA LEU A 38 -4.34 46.84 22.04
C LEU A 38 -3.00 46.10 22.13
N ARG A 39 -2.14 46.25 21.11
CA ARG A 39 -0.80 45.68 21.13
C ARG A 39 0.06 46.31 22.23
N SER A 40 0.07 47.64 22.34
CA SER A 40 0.83 48.35 23.38
C SER A 40 0.35 47.96 24.78
N GLU A 41 -0.97 47.88 24.98
CA GLU A 41 -1.58 47.42 26.22
C GLU A 41 -1.21 45.98 26.53
N ALA A 42 -1.28 45.07 25.56
CA ALA A 42 -0.89 43.67 25.74
C ALA A 42 0.60 43.53 26.09
N GLU A 43 1.49 44.26 25.40
CA GLU A 43 2.93 44.28 25.70
C GLU A 43 3.19 44.81 27.12
N ALA A 44 2.51 45.87 27.55
CA ALA A 44 2.62 46.40 28.91
C ALA A 44 2.13 45.40 29.97
N ASN A 45 0.97 44.77 29.74
CA ASN A 45 0.41 43.74 30.64
C ASN A 45 1.32 42.49 30.73
N LEU A 46 1.95 42.08 29.63
CA LEU A 46 2.93 40.98 29.65
C LEU A 46 4.17 41.35 30.46
N ARG A 47 4.69 42.59 30.33
CA ARG A 47 5.81 43.07 31.15
C ARG A 47 5.44 43.08 32.64
N LEU A 48 4.23 43.53 32.98
CA LEU A 48 3.71 43.49 34.34
C LEU A 48 3.64 42.06 34.88
N HIS A 49 3.02 41.16 34.12
CA HIS A 49 2.91 39.75 34.50
C HIS A 49 4.31 39.14 34.74
N LEU A 50 5.25 39.33 33.81
CA LEU A 50 6.62 38.83 33.96
C LEU A 50 7.35 39.43 35.16
N HIS A 51 7.15 40.73 35.45
CA HIS A 51 7.74 41.39 36.60
C HIS A 51 7.25 40.77 37.92
N ILE A 52 5.93 40.55 38.03
CA ILE A 52 5.30 39.94 39.21
C ILE A 52 5.73 38.47 39.34
N SER A 53 5.71 37.70 38.25
CA SER A 53 6.05 36.27 38.26
C SER A 53 7.52 36.02 38.66
N ARG A 54 8.42 36.97 38.39
CA ARG A 54 9.85 36.88 38.80
C ARG A 54 10.08 37.11 40.29
N GLN A 55 9.11 37.65 41.02
CA GLN A 55 9.23 37.80 42.47
C GLN A 55 9.23 36.41 43.14
N PRO A 56 10.00 36.19 44.21
CA PRO A 56 10.07 34.88 44.87
C PRO A 56 8.71 34.49 45.48
N ASP A 57 8.29 33.24 45.30
CA ASP A 57 7.03 32.72 45.87
C ASP A 57 7.02 32.76 47.40
N GLN A 58 8.19 32.60 48.03
CA GLN A 58 8.32 32.63 49.49
C GLN A 58 8.04 34.01 50.11
N ALA A 59 7.94 35.07 49.29
CA ALA A 59 7.57 36.39 49.76
C ALA A 59 6.07 36.52 50.10
N VAL A 60 5.27 35.50 49.77
CA VAL A 60 3.81 35.52 49.94
C VAL A 60 3.33 34.28 50.68
N ALA A 61 2.32 34.45 51.52
CA ALA A 61 1.71 33.34 52.24
C ALA A 61 1.03 32.38 51.23
N PRO A 62 1.30 31.06 51.29
CA PRO A 62 0.63 30.11 50.43
C PRO A 62 -0.85 30.00 50.79
N MET A 63 -1.65 29.46 49.88
CA MET A 63 -3.06 29.16 50.11
C MET A 63 -3.22 28.26 51.33
N LEU A 64 -4.13 28.62 52.24
CA LEU A 64 -4.35 27.85 53.47
C LEU A 64 -4.98 26.49 53.15
N GLU A 65 -4.57 25.44 53.85
CA GLU A 65 -5.11 24.09 53.65
C GLU A 65 -6.64 24.04 53.80
N GLY A 66 -7.18 24.73 54.82
CA GLY A 66 -8.64 24.83 55.00
C GLY A 66 -9.37 25.56 53.86
N GLN A 67 -8.70 26.38 53.04
CA GLN A 67 -9.29 26.94 51.81
C GLN A 67 -9.34 25.88 50.70
N VAL A 68 -8.27 25.10 50.56
CA VAL A 68 -8.18 23.99 49.59
C VAL A 68 -9.25 22.94 49.89
N GLU A 69 -9.43 22.58 51.16
CA GLU A 69 -10.47 21.64 51.60
C GLU A 69 -11.88 22.12 51.26
N ARG A 70 -12.18 23.41 51.44
CA ARG A 70 -13.49 23.98 51.06
C ARG A 70 -13.72 23.94 49.55
N VAL A 71 -12.70 24.25 48.75
CA VAL A 71 -12.80 24.15 47.28
C VAL A 71 -13.04 22.70 46.88
N LEU A 72 -12.30 21.76 47.49
CA LEU A 72 -12.51 20.33 47.23
C LEU A 72 -13.89 19.87 47.65
N ALA A 73 -14.42 20.31 48.80
CA ALA A 73 -15.76 19.93 49.26
C ALA A 73 -16.87 20.36 48.28
N LEU A 74 -16.70 21.47 47.56
CA LEU A 74 -17.65 21.94 46.56
C LEU A 74 -17.64 21.10 45.27
N VAL A 75 -16.50 20.46 44.94
CA VAL A 75 -16.28 19.77 43.66
C VAL A 75 -16.26 18.25 43.81
N ALA A 76 -15.94 17.73 45.01
CA ALA A 76 -15.71 16.31 45.28
C ALA A 76 -16.91 15.40 44.98
N HIS A 77 -18.13 15.94 45.01
CA HIS A 77 -19.36 15.19 44.71
C HIS A 77 -19.65 15.09 43.21
N SER A 78 -19.02 15.92 42.37
CA SER A 78 -19.35 16.08 40.95
C SER A 78 -18.30 15.46 40.02
N VAL A 79 -17.16 14.99 40.54
CA VAL A 79 -16.05 14.50 39.73
C VAL A 79 -15.84 12.99 39.94
N PRO A 80 -15.97 12.16 38.88
CA PRO A 80 -15.72 10.72 38.96
C PRO A 80 -14.27 10.41 39.39
N ARG A 81 -14.08 9.28 40.06
CA ARG A 81 -12.76 8.84 40.59
C ARG A 81 -11.69 8.64 39.51
N GLU A 82 -12.10 8.46 38.27
CA GLU A 82 -11.20 8.29 37.12
C GLU A 82 -10.46 9.59 36.75
N TYR A 83 -11.00 10.75 37.13
CA TYR A 83 -10.44 12.07 36.84
C TYR A 83 -9.66 12.69 38.00
N VAL A 84 -9.17 11.88 38.94
CA VAL A 84 -8.40 12.36 40.09
C VAL A 84 -7.12 13.10 39.68
N ARG A 85 -6.48 12.69 38.56
CA ARG A 85 -5.31 13.41 38.03
C ARG A 85 -5.67 14.83 37.59
N LEU A 86 -6.80 15.01 36.90
CA LEU A 86 -7.29 16.34 36.50
C LEU A 86 -7.57 17.22 37.71
N LEU A 87 -8.11 16.65 38.80
CA LEU A 87 -8.28 17.37 40.06
C LEU A 87 -6.94 17.78 40.68
N GLN A 88 -5.92 16.93 40.63
CA GLN A 88 -4.58 17.26 41.13
C GLN A 88 -3.94 18.38 40.32
N ASP A 89 -4.02 18.32 38.99
CA ASP A 89 -3.50 19.36 38.10
C ASP A 89 -4.24 20.69 38.32
N GLY A 90 -5.57 20.66 38.40
CA GLY A 90 -6.39 21.85 38.68
C GLY A 90 -6.11 22.44 40.07
N LEU A 91 -5.88 21.61 41.10
CA LEU A 91 -5.46 22.10 42.41
C LEU A 91 -4.10 22.78 42.38
N HIS A 92 -3.17 22.27 41.57
CA HIS A 92 -1.86 22.88 41.40
C HIS A 92 -2.01 24.26 40.74
N GLU A 93 -2.77 24.34 39.65
CA GLU A 93 -3.07 25.59 38.95
C GLU A 93 -3.74 26.63 39.87
N ILE A 94 -4.71 26.21 40.69
CA ILE A 94 -5.36 27.10 41.67
C ILE A 94 -4.35 27.67 42.68
N LYS A 95 -3.42 26.85 43.18
CA LYS A 95 -2.41 27.30 44.13
C LYS A 95 -1.44 28.31 43.50
N GLU A 96 -1.00 28.05 42.26
CA GLU A 96 -0.15 28.97 41.51
C GLU A 96 -0.88 30.30 41.22
N ALA A 97 -2.13 30.23 40.76
CA ALA A 97 -2.96 31.39 40.51
C ALA A 97 -3.22 32.22 41.78
N TYR A 98 -3.38 31.56 42.94
CA TYR A 98 -3.51 32.24 44.23
C TYR A 98 -2.23 33.01 44.59
N VAL A 99 -1.06 32.36 44.52
CA VAL A 99 0.23 32.99 44.83
C VAL A 99 0.47 34.19 43.90
N PHE A 100 0.25 34.01 42.59
CA PHE A 100 0.36 35.10 41.62
C PHE A 100 -0.62 36.24 41.93
N GLY A 101 -1.88 35.92 42.25
CA GLY A 101 -2.92 36.90 42.57
C GLY A 101 -2.57 37.74 43.81
N VAL A 102 -2.02 37.12 44.85
CA VAL A 102 -1.58 37.85 46.06
C VAL A 102 -0.33 38.70 45.79
N LYS A 103 0.66 38.18 45.04
CA LYS A 103 1.81 39.00 44.59
C LYS A 103 1.34 40.23 43.81
N ARG A 104 0.39 40.04 42.89
CA ARG A 104 -0.22 41.11 42.12
C ARG A 104 -0.93 42.12 43.02
N ALA A 105 -1.73 41.69 43.98
CA ALA A 105 -2.41 42.59 44.91
C ALA A 105 -1.42 43.44 45.74
N ILE A 106 -0.34 42.83 46.22
CA ILE A 106 0.74 43.54 46.95
C ILE A 106 1.45 44.52 46.02
N PHE A 107 1.77 44.11 44.80
CA PHE A 107 2.38 44.97 43.79
C PHE A 107 1.48 46.15 43.46
N ASP A 108 0.22 45.91 43.14
CA ASP A 108 -0.77 46.93 42.77
C ASP A 108 -0.95 47.95 43.91
N TYR A 109 -0.91 47.52 45.17
CA TYR A 109 -0.92 48.43 46.32
C TYR A 109 0.33 49.31 46.38
N LYS A 110 1.53 48.73 46.24
CA LYS A 110 2.80 49.49 46.25
C LYS A 110 2.92 50.43 45.05
N TYR A 111 2.44 49.99 43.89
CA TYR A 111 2.49 50.74 42.64
C TYR A 111 1.59 51.98 42.64
N GLN A 112 0.75 52.17 43.66
CA GLN A 112 0.05 53.44 43.90
C GLN A 112 0.97 54.56 44.41
N ASP A 113 2.14 54.24 44.97
CA ASP A 113 3.12 55.23 45.45
C ASP A 113 3.89 55.85 44.26
N PRO A 114 3.89 57.20 44.10
CA PRO A 114 4.67 57.89 43.07
C PRO A 114 6.17 57.56 43.08
N TRP A 115 6.74 57.22 44.24
CA TRP A 115 8.16 56.84 44.32
C TRP A 115 8.44 55.50 43.63
N GLU A 116 7.58 54.50 43.86
CA GLU A 116 7.68 53.17 43.23
C GLU A 116 7.46 53.25 41.71
N GLN A 117 6.54 54.12 41.28
CA GLN A 117 6.29 54.39 39.85
C GLN A 117 7.52 54.99 39.17
N ALA A 118 8.22 55.92 39.82
CA ALA A 118 9.43 56.52 39.27
C ALA A 118 10.55 55.48 39.08
N GLN A 119 10.73 54.57 40.04
CA GLN A 119 11.71 53.48 39.97
C GLN A 119 11.43 52.50 38.81
N LEU A 120 10.15 52.20 38.56
CA LEU A 120 9.72 51.22 37.57
C LEU A 120 9.37 51.83 36.20
N SER A 121 9.56 53.14 36.02
CA SER A 121 9.23 53.88 34.79
C SER A 121 9.90 53.31 33.53
N ALA A 122 11.12 52.79 33.65
CA ALA A 122 11.86 52.15 32.56
C ALA A 122 11.19 50.87 32.00
N LEU A 123 10.34 50.21 32.79
CA LEU A 123 9.69 48.96 32.41
C LEU A 123 8.44 49.15 31.55
N SER A 124 7.95 50.39 31.37
CA SER A 124 6.75 50.69 30.59
C SER A 124 5.56 49.80 30.98
N LEU A 125 5.31 49.73 32.29
CA LEU A 125 4.19 48.99 32.88
C LEU A 125 2.88 49.75 32.64
N PRO A 126 1.72 49.07 32.64
CA PRO A 126 0.43 49.74 32.55
C PRO A 126 0.26 50.67 33.76
N PRO A 127 -0.48 51.78 33.61
CA PRO A 127 -0.72 52.70 34.71
C PRO A 127 -1.41 51.99 35.89
N PRO A 128 -1.20 52.44 37.14
CA PRO A 128 -1.88 51.86 38.28
C PRO A 128 -3.40 51.96 38.08
N PRO A 129 -4.18 50.95 38.51
CA PRO A 129 -5.62 51.01 38.39
C PRO A 129 -6.13 52.27 39.11
N PRO A 130 -7.06 53.03 38.49
CA PRO A 130 -7.59 54.23 39.12
C PRO A 130 -8.21 53.86 40.47
N LYS A 131 -7.96 54.66 41.51
CA LYS A 131 -8.68 54.53 42.77
C LYS A 131 -10.16 54.78 42.49
N MET A 132 -10.96 53.73 42.56
CA MET A 132 -12.40 53.87 42.42
C MET A 132 -12.94 54.66 43.61
N ASP A 133 -13.81 55.62 43.34
CA ASP A 133 -14.53 56.30 44.42
C ASP A 133 -15.34 55.26 45.23
N PRO A 134 -15.41 55.40 46.56
CA PRO A 134 -16.20 54.49 47.38
C PRO A 134 -17.65 54.51 46.87
N PRO A 135 -18.23 53.36 46.51
CA PRO A 135 -19.57 53.34 45.94
C PRO A 135 -20.58 53.80 47.01
N LEU A 136 -21.55 54.63 46.60
CA LEU A 136 -22.64 55.13 47.46
C LEU A 136 -23.48 54.00 48.07
N LYS A 137 -23.45 52.81 47.47
CA LYS A 137 -24.07 51.57 47.95
C LYS A 137 -22.99 50.49 48.01
N GLY A 138 -23.12 49.54 48.93
CA GLY A 138 -22.21 48.38 49.02
C GLY A 138 -22.32 47.38 47.86
N THR A 139 -23.06 47.71 46.80
CA THR A 139 -23.29 46.88 45.62
C THR A 139 -22.90 47.66 44.36
N VAL A 140 -22.25 47.00 43.41
CA VAL A 140 -21.99 47.54 42.08
C VAL A 140 -23.23 47.29 41.22
N ASP A 141 -23.66 48.30 40.46
CA ASP A 141 -24.76 48.13 39.50
C ASP A 141 -24.31 47.19 38.38
N VAL A 142 -24.95 46.03 38.28
CA VAL A 142 -24.70 45.05 37.22
C VAL A 142 -25.51 45.46 35.99
N PRO A 143 -24.89 45.68 34.82
CA PRO A 143 -25.63 45.97 33.59
C PRO A 143 -26.64 44.85 33.26
N GLU A 144 -27.73 45.21 32.58
CA GLU A 144 -28.65 44.21 32.04
C GLU A 144 -27.89 43.26 31.09
N HIS A 145 -27.98 41.96 31.37
CA HIS A 145 -27.30 40.91 30.63
C HIS A 145 -28.32 39.84 30.23
N ASN A 146 -28.12 39.24 29.06
CA ASN A 146 -29.05 38.28 28.47
C ASN A 146 -28.77 36.83 28.90
N PHE A 147 -28.21 36.62 30.10
CA PHE A 147 -27.74 35.30 30.53
C PHE A 147 -28.83 34.24 30.50
N ASP A 148 -30.03 34.55 30.99
CA ASP A 148 -31.14 33.58 31.01
C ASP A 148 -31.52 33.13 29.59
N LYS A 149 -31.63 34.08 28.66
CA LYS A 149 -31.90 33.78 27.24
C LYS A 149 -30.78 32.97 26.59
N ALA A 150 -29.52 33.30 26.89
CA ALA A 150 -28.38 32.55 26.38
C ALA A 150 -28.32 31.12 26.95
N ARG A 151 -28.65 30.96 28.24
CA ARG A 151 -28.72 29.67 28.92
C ARG A 151 -29.83 28.79 28.34
N GLU A 152 -31.03 29.34 28.14
CA GLU A 152 -32.14 28.63 27.49
C GLU A 152 -31.76 28.19 26.07
N TYR A 153 -31.19 29.11 25.28
CA TYR A 153 -30.72 28.79 23.93
C TYR A 153 -29.69 27.66 23.90
N ILE A 154 -28.72 27.68 24.83
CA ILE A 154 -27.71 26.63 24.96
C ILE A 154 -28.37 25.30 25.35
N GLN A 155 -29.26 25.31 26.34
CA GLN A 155 -29.94 24.11 26.83
C GLN A 155 -30.81 23.45 25.75
N ASP A 156 -31.42 24.22 24.87
CA ASP A 156 -32.29 23.72 23.79
C ASP A 156 -31.52 23.20 22.57
N ASN A 157 -30.31 23.70 22.33
CA ASN A 157 -29.54 23.41 21.12
C ASN A 157 -28.33 22.49 21.32
N LEU A 158 -27.70 22.50 22.50
CA LEU A 158 -26.54 21.65 22.79
C LEU A 158 -27.01 20.37 23.48
N PHE A 159 -26.51 19.21 23.02
CA PHE A 159 -26.81 17.93 23.67
C PHE A 159 -26.00 17.72 24.95
N PHE A 160 -24.81 18.33 25.02
CA PHE A 160 -23.87 18.24 26.15
C PHE A 160 -24.40 18.81 27.47
N THR A 161 -25.48 19.59 27.44
CA THR A 161 -26.12 20.12 28.66
C THR A 161 -26.98 19.09 29.37
N HIS A 162 -27.32 17.98 28.72
CA HIS A 162 -28.11 16.89 29.30
C HIS A 162 -27.21 15.71 29.62
N GLU A 163 -27.13 15.35 30.91
CA GLU A 163 -26.29 14.29 31.43
C GLU A 163 -26.49 12.96 30.69
N ILE A 164 -27.75 12.54 30.50
CA ILE A 164 -28.09 11.27 29.83
C ILE A 164 -27.63 11.27 28.37
N LEU A 165 -27.89 12.35 27.62
CA LEU A 165 -27.48 12.43 26.22
C LEU A 165 -25.95 12.43 26.08
N TYR A 166 -25.26 13.12 27.00
CA TYR A 166 -23.81 13.13 27.04
C TYR A 166 -23.23 11.75 27.37
N SER A 167 -23.73 11.08 28.40
CA SER A 167 -23.27 9.75 28.79
C SER A 167 -23.48 8.73 27.68
N THR A 168 -24.63 8.76 27.00
CA THR A 168 -24.91 7.86 25.87
C THR A 168 -23.94 8.09 24.71
N VAL A 169 -23.67 9.35 24.35
CA VAL A 169 -22.69 9.68 23.29
C VAL A 169 -21.30 9.21 23.67
N PHE A 170 -20.89 9.41 24.93
CA PHE A 170 -19.61 8.95 25.43
C PHE A 170 -19.49 7.42 25.36
N THR A 171 -20.53 6.68 25.75
CA THR A 171 -20.58 5.21 25.63
C THR A 171 -20.47 4.76 24.17
N ILE A 172 -21.18 5.41 23.24
CA ILE A 172 -21.10 5.12 21.80
C ILE A 172 -19.67 5.33 21.28
N ILE A 173 -19.02 6.43 21.66
CA ILE A 173 -17.64 6.73 21.25
C ILE A 173 -16.67 5.71 21.85
N ASN A 174 -16.82 5.36 23.12
CA ASN A 174 -15.95 4.36 23.75
C ASN A 174 -16.14 2.96 23.16
N ARG A 175 -17.37 2.60 22.76
CA ARG A 175 -17.64 1.32 22.10
C ARG A 175 -16.87 1.16 20.78
N TRP A 176 -16.55 2.27 20.10
CA TRP A 176 -15.72 2.26 18.90
C TRP A 176 -14.26 1.87 19.16
N SER A 177 -13.72 2.08 20.38
CA SER A 177 -12.32 1.80 20.70
C SER A 177 -11.89 0.35 20.42
N GLU A 178 -12.80 -0.62 20.56
CA GLU A 178 -12.56 -2.04 20.24
C GLU A 178 -12.30 -2.32 18.74
N TYR A 179 -12.76 -1.41 17.88
CA TYR A 179 -12.62 -1.46 16.42
C TYR A 179 -11.59 -0.46 15.92
N ALA A 180 -11.29 0.55 16.74
CA ALA A 180 -10.44 1.67 16.39
C ALA A 180 -9.02 1.27 16.07
N ASP A 181 -8.51 0.09 16.45
CA ASP A 181 -7.16 -0.37 16.08
C ASP A 181 -7.14 -1.41 14.95
N ARG A 182 -8.32 -1.82 14.46
CA ARG A 182 -8.42 -2.82 13.39
C ARG A 182 -8.30 -2.17 12.01
N LEU A 183 -7.82 -2.94 11.05
CA LEU A 183 -7.80 -2.57 9.63
C LEU A 183 -8.69 -3.51 8.83
N LEU A 184 -9.16 -3.04 7.68
CA LEU A 184 -9.86 -3.82 6.67
C LEU A 184 -8.88 -4.58 5.76
N VAL A 185 -7.58 -4.34 5.90
CA VAL A 185 -6.53 -4.98 5.09
C VAL A 185 -5.44 -5.46 6.03
N ASP A 186 -4.90 -6.65 5.79
CA ASP A 186 -3.78 -7.18 6.55
C ASP A 186 -2.46 -6.84 5.85
N VAL A 187 -1.60 -6.11 6.56
CA VAL A 187 -0.28 -5.65 6.10
C VAL A 187 0.88 -6.31 6.83
N GLU A 188 0.60 -7.12 7.86
CA GLU A 188 1.59 -7.84 8.65
C GLU A 188 1.73 -9.29 8.15
N LEU A 189 0.64 -9.86 7.62
CA LEU A 189 0.58 -11.22 7.07
C LEU A 189 1.12 -12.28 8.04
N PRO A 190 0.65 -12.31 9.31
CA PRO A 190 1.15 -13.27 10.29
C PRO A 190 0.88 -14.71 9.82
N GLY A 191 1.94 -15.53 9.82
CA GLY A 191 1.86 -16.94 9.41
C GLY A 191 2.05 -17.19 7.91
N PHE A 192 2.23 -16.15 7.09
CA PHE A 192 2.65 -16.33 5.70
C PHE A 192 4.16 -16.57 5.61
N SER A 193 4.56 -17.56 4.81
CA SER A 193 5.94 -17.69 4.33
C SER A 193 6.08 -16.90 3.03
N LEU A 194 6.82 -15.80 3.06
CA LEU A 194 7.10 -14.99 1.87
C LEU A 194 8.28 -15.58 1.07
N PRO A 195 8.23 -15.57 -0.28
CA PRO A 195 7.09 -15.18 -1.11
C PRO A 195 5.94 -16.19 -1.06
N CYS A 196 4.70 -15.70 -1.07
CA CYS A 196 3.49 -16.53 -0.99
C CYS A 196 2.77 -16.67 -2.34
N GLN A 197 1.83 -17.62 -2.40
CA GLN A 197 0.98 -17.82 -3.58
C GLN A 197 -0.09 -16.73 -3.67
N LEU A 198 -0.39 -16.30 -4.89
CA LEU A 198 -1.35 -15.22 -5.15
C LEU A 198 -2.77 -15.56 -4.66
N GLU A 199 -3.20 -16.81 -4.86
CA GLU A 199 -4.53 -17.30 -4.44
C GLU A 199 -4.70 -17.28 -2.91
N ASP A 200 -3.66 -17.67 -2.17
CA ASP A 200 -3.68 -17.68 -0.71
C ASP A 200 -3.79 -16.25 -0.15
N TYR A 201 -3.02 -15.33 -0.72
CA TYR A 201 -3.09 -13.91 -0.37
C TYR A 201 -4.47 -13.32 -0.66
N CYS A 202 -5.01 -13.54 -1.86
CA CYS A 202 -6.33 -13.03 -2.25
C CYS A 202 -7.45 -13.54 -1.33
N ARG A 203 -7.44 -14.85 -1.05
CA ARG A 203 -8.41 -15.50 -0.14
C ARG A 203 -8.31 -14.93 1.28
N HIS A 204 -7.11 -14.75 1.80
CA HIS A 204 -6.89 -14.19 3.13
C HIS A 204 -7.41 -12.76 3.25
N GLN A 205 -7.05 -11.88 2.31
CA GLN A 205 -7.52 -10.49 2.31
C GLN A 205 -9.04 -10.38 2.20
N THR A 206 -9.66 -11.19 1.34
CA THR A 206 -11.12 -11.22 1.17
C THR A 206 -11.81 -11.68 2.44
N THR A 207 -11.31 -12.77 3.06
CA THR A 207 -11.88 -13.32 4.30
C THR A 207 -11.79 -12.31 5.45
N LEU A 208 -10.67 -11.60 5.59
CA LEU A 208 -10.49 -10.57 6.61
C LEU A 208 -11.50 -9.42 6.46
N VAL A 209 -11.64 -8.87 5.25
CA VAL A 209 -12.59 -7.79 4.97
C VAL A 209 -14.01 -8.23 5.34
N ASP A 210 -14.38 -9.46 4.95
CA ASP A 210 -15.70 -10.04 5.24
C ASP A 210 -15.92 -10.19 6.74
N GLU A 211 -14.95 -10.73 7.47
CA GLU A 211 -15.02 -10.89 8.93
C GLU A 211 -15.16 -9.55 9.65
N VAL A 212 -14.30 -8.59 9.34
CA VAL A 212 -14.32 -7.26 9.99
C VAL A 212 -15.62 -6.53 9.67
N THR A 213 -16.08 -6.56 8.42
CA THR A 213 -17.31 -5.87 8.01
C THR A 213 -18.55 -6.55 8.60
N ASN A 214 -18.57 -7.89 8.69
CA ASN A 214 -19.65 -8.61 9.35
C ASN A 214 -19.74 -8.27 10.84
N ARG A 215 -18.60 -8.12 11.54
CA ARG A 215 -18.61 -7.67 12.94
C ARG A 215 -19.09 -6.24 13.08
N LEU A 216 -18.70 -5.33 12.18
CA LEU A 216 -19.20 -3.96 12.16
C LEU A 216 -20.73 -3.93 11.97
N ARG A 217 -21.25 -4.76 11.07
CA ARG A 217 -22.69 -4.87 10.77
C ARG A 217 -23.49 -5.50 11.91
N THR A 218 -23.05 -6.64 12.42
CA THR A 218 -23.85 -7.49 13.33
C THR A 218 -23.59 -7.25 14.80
N GLU A 219 -22.39 -6.80 15.19
CA GLU A 219 -22.03 -6.52 16.59
C GLU A 219 -22.04 -5.02 16.87
N TRP A 220 -21.25 -4.23 16.12
CA TRP A 220 -21.05 -2.80 16.42
C TRP A 220 -22.33 -1.98 16.19
N ALA A 221 -22.89 -2.00 14.97
CA ALA A 221 -24.10 -1.22 14.65
C ALA A 221 -25.31 -1.63 15.52
N VAL A 222 -25.46 -2.94 15.80
CA VAL A 222 -26.50 -3.44 16.71
C VAL A 222 -26.26 -2.96 18.15
N SER A 223 -25.02 -2.99 18.63
CA SER A 223 -24.69 -2.52 19.99
C SER A 223 -25.00 -1.04 20.18
N ILE A 224 -24.79 -0.20 19.17
CA ILE A 224 -25.17 1.22 19.23
C ILE A 224 -26.69 1.38 19.35
N ASN A 225 -27.47 0.63 18.57
CA ASN A 225 -28.93 0.64 18.70
C ASN A 225 -29.38 0.22 20.11
N ASN A 226 -28.75 -0.80 20.69
CA ASN A 226 -29.06 -1.26 22.04
C ASN A 226 -28.71 -0.22 23.11
N ILE A 227 -27.54 0.43 23.02
CA ILE A 227 -27.13 1.50 23.93
C ILE A 227 -28.15 2.64 23.91
N ILE A 228 -28.56 3.06 22.71
CA ILE A 228 -29.54 4.14 22.53
C ILE A 228 -30.90 3.75 23.12
N HIS A 229 -31.38 2.54 22.84
CA HIS A 229 -32.64 2.08 23.37
C HIS A 229 -32.58 1.95 24.90
N GLN A 230 -31.49 1.44 25.48
CA GLN A 230 -31.39 1.24 26.93
C GLN A 230 -31.29 2.57 27.69
N ASP A 231 -30.45 3.50 27.22
CA ASP A 231 -30.19 4.74 27.94
C ASP A 231 -31.32 5.77 27.77
N LEU A 232 -31.95 5.80 26.58
CA LEU A 232 -32.84 6.89 26.19
C LEU A 232 -34.33 6.53 26.23
N ASP A 233 -34.72 5.29 26.56
CA ASP A 233 -36.14 4.87 26.65
C ASP A 233 -36.95 5.77 27.59
N SER A 234 -36.33 6.19 28.69
CA SER A 234 -36.96 7.07 29.68
C SER A 234 -37.03 8.55 29.25
N HIS A 235 -36.21 8.95 28.28
CA HIS A 235 -36.04 10.35 27.86
C HIS A 235 -36.73 10.66 26.51
N PHE A 236 -36.91 9.65 25.66
CA PHE A 236 -37.44 9.80 24.30
C PHE A 236 -38.63 8.87 24.04
N ASN A 237 -39.60 9.35 23.26
CA ASN A 237 -40.75 8.54 22.84
C ASN A 237 -40.43 7.75 21.56
N PHE A 238 -40.07 6.48 21.70
CA PHE A 238 -39.82 5.56 20.58
C PHE A 238 -41.11 5.10 19.86
N TYR A 239 -42.28 5.37 20.41
CA TYR A 239 -43.59 5.04 19.86
C TYR A 239 -44.30 6.26 19.23
N GLU A 240 -43.53 7.23 18.71
CA GLU A 240 -44.10 8.32 17.92
C GLU A 240 -44.72 7.78 16.62
N ASP A 241 -45.92 8.20 16.27
CA ASP A 241 -46.66 7.77 15.07
C ASP A 241 -46.72 8.87 13.98
N ASN A 242 -46.28 10.09 14.31
CA ASN A 242 -46.27 11.23 13.40
C ASN A 242 -44.85 11.58 12.91
N LEU A 243 -44.63 11.40 11.59
CA LEU A 243 -43.34 11.64 10.96
C LEU A 243 -42.90 13.12 11.00
N GLU A 244 -43.82 14.08 10.92
CA GLU A 244 -43.48 15.52 10.95
C GLU A 244 -43.04 15.95 12.35
N ARG A 245 -43.73 15.46 13.39
CA ARG A 245 -43.33 15.67 14.79
C ARG A 245 -41.96 15.04 15.08
N PHE A 246 -41.74 13.82 14.60
CA PHE A 246 -40.43 13.19 14.69
C PHE A 246 -39.33 14.05 14.04
N ARG A 247 -39.52 14.50 12.79
CA ARG A 247 -38.51 15.31 12.07
C ARG A 247 -38.20 16.65 12.74
N ALA A 248 -39.20 17.28 13.36
CA ALA A 248 -39.02 18.53 14.11
C ALA A 248 -38.43 18.31 15.52
N SER A 249 -38.40 17.06 16.00
CA SER A 249 -37.99 16.75 17.36
C SER A 249 -36.49 16.90 17.60
N ARG A 250 -36.13 17.12 18.87
CA ARG A 250 -34.75 17.05 19.35
C ARG A 250 -34.11 15.67 19.14
N MET A 251 -34.93 14.62 19.22
CA MET A 251 -34.52 13.23 19.02
C MET A 251 -34.03 12.96 17.59
N SER A 252 -34.73 13.48 16.57
CA SER A 252 -34.28 13.35 15.17
C SER A 252 -32.93 14.04 14.94
N ARG A 253 -32.71 15.21 15.56
CA ARG A 253 -31.40 15.90 15.53
C ARG A 253 -30.30 15.08 16.22
N PHE A 254 -30.62 14.42 17.34
CA PHE A 254 -29.69 13.55 18.06
C PHE A 254 -29.30 12.32 17.23
N PHE A 255 -30.24 11.60 16.62
CA PHE A 255 -29.89 10.45 15.77
C PHE A 255 -29.13 10.85 14.52
N ARG A 256 -29.43 12.02 13.94
CA ARG A 256 -28.61 12.56 12.86
C ARG A 256 -27.16 12.74 13.31
N MET A 257 -26.93 13.28 14.51
CA MET A 257 -25.58 13.42 15.06
C MET A 257 -24.93 12.04 15.29
N VAL A 258 -25.63 11.08 15.89
CA VAL A 258 -25.09 9.70 16.08
C VAL A 258 -24.71 9.07 14.73
N ASN A 259 -25.57 9.19 13.73
CA ASN A 259 -25.31 8.67 12.38
C ASN A 259 -24.10 9.35 11.73
N LEU A 260 -23.89 10.65 11.96
CA LEU A 260 -22.68 11.34 11.52
C LEU A 260 -21.42 10.84 12.24
N VAL A 261 -21.50 10.56 13.54
CA VAL A 261 -20.40 9.96 14.31
C VAL A 261 -20.06 8.56 13.78
N MET A 262 -21.07 7.71 13.57
CA MET A 262 -20.89 6.38 12.97
C MET A 262 -20.30 6.46 11.56
N SER A 263 -20.78 7.40 10.74
CA SER A 263 -20.26 7.63 9.38
C SER A 263 -18.78 8.05 9.41
N TYR A 264 -18.42 8.96 10.31
CA TYR A 264 -17.02 9.36 10.52
C TYR A 264 -16.13 8.19 10.95
N GLN A 265 -16.61 7.34 11.86
CA GLN A 265 -15.89 6.15 12.33
C GLN A 265 -15.63 5.15 11.18
N MET A 266 -16.65 4.88 10.36
CA MET A 266 -16.51 4.05 9.15
C MET A 266 -15.53 4.68 8.13
N ARG A 267 -15.65 5.98 7.88
CA ARG A 267 -14.70 6.71 7.01
C ARG A 267 -13.26 6.60 7.52
N SER A 268 -13.05 6.74 8.83
CA SER A 268 -11.74 6.67 9.46
C SER A 268 -11.07 5.30 9.28
N ILE A 269 -11.78 4.20 9.56
CA ILE A 269 -11.20 2.85 9.39
C ILE A 269 -10.87 2.54 7.92
N MET A 270 -11.72 2.97 6.98
CA MET A 270 -11.48 2.78 5.55
C MET A 270 -10.24 3.55 5.07
N LEU A 271 -10.16 4.86 5.35
CA LEU A 271 -9.01 5.68 4.94
C LEU A 271 -7.71 5.19 5.55
N ARG A 272 -7.73 4.81 6.84
CA ARG A 272 -6.54 4.27 7.48
C ARG A 272 -6.12 2.95 6.84
N SER A 273 -7.05 2.03 6.59
CA SER A 273 -6.73 0.74 5.95
C SER A 273 -6.12 0.91 4.57
N LEU A 274 -6.68 1.83 3.77
CA LEU A 274 -6.14 2.17 2.45
C LEU A 274 -4.74 2.79 2.54
N ASN A 275 -4.52 3.70 3.50
CA ASN A 275 -3.21 4.32 3.68
C ASN A 275 -2.16 3.33 4.20
N GLU A 276 -2.49 2.47 5.16
CA GLU A 276 -1.58 1.43 5.63
C GLU A 276 -1.24 0.44 4.51
N TYR A 277 -2.22 0.09 3.66
CA TYR A 277 -1.98 -0.74 2.49
C TYR A 277 -1.03 -0.07 1.47
N ARG A 278 -1.22 1.23 1.22
CA ARG A 278 -0.30 2.02 0.40
C ARG A 278 1.12 1.97 0.96
N LEU A 279 1.29 2.28 2.25
CA LEU A 279 2.60 2.25 2.93
C LEU A 279 3.22 0.85 2.91
N PHE A 280 2.41 -0.20 3.00
CA PHE A 280 2.86 -1.57 2.84
C PHE A 280 3.45 -1.82 1.44
N LEU A 281 2.73 -1.45 0.37
CA LEU A 281 3.20 -1.67 -0.98
C LEU A 281 4.36 -0.75 -1.38
N GLU A 282 4.41 0.48 -0.88
CA GLU A 282 5.52 1.42 -1.14
C GLU A 282 6.89 0.87 -0.70
N ARG A 283 6.93 -0.13 0.21
CA ARG A 283 8.17 -0.86 0.55
C ARG A 283 8.77 -1.61 -0.65
N TYR A 284 7.96 -2.00 -1.62
CA TYR A 284 8.35 -2.72 -2.83
C TYR A 284 8.61 -1.80 -4.03
N THR A 285 8.85 -0.50 -3.77
CA THR A 285 9.20 0.46 -4.83
C THR A 285 10.52 0.08 -5.48
N VAL A 286 10.54 -0.02 -6.81
CA VAL A 286 11.74 -0.34 -7.59
C VAL A 286 12.70 0.86 -7.58
N LEU A 287 13.89 0.68 -7.01
CA LEU A 287 14.94 1.70 -6.89
C LEU A 287 16.09 1.45 -7.88
N GLY A 288 15.91 1.81 -9.16
CA GLY A 288 16.98 1.73 -10.17
C GLY A 288 16.70 0.77 -11.32
N GLU A 289 17.73 0.48 -12.12
CA GLU A 289 17.65 -0.49 -13.22
C GLU A 289 17.76 -1.94 -12.71
N VAL A 290 16.98 -2.82 -13.32
CA VAL A 290 16.88 -4.24 -12.95
C VAL A 290 18.00 -5.01 -13.63
N ASP A 291 18.98 -5.50 -12.85
CA ASP A 291 20.01 -6.41 -13.37
C ASP A 291 19.45 -7.84 -13.46
N LEU A 292 19.21 -8.31 -14.68
CA LEU A 292 18.69 -9.64 -14.97
C LEU A 292 19.78 -10.73 -14.94
N THR A 293 21.05 -10.35 -14.98
CA THR A 293 22.21 -11.26 -15.09
C THR A 293 22.83 -11.57 -13.73
N HIS A 294 22.83 -10.59 -12.82
CA HIS A 294 23.24 -10.76 -11.43
C HIS A 294 22.20 -10.14 -10.49
N PRO A 295 21.02 -10.77 -10.35
CA PRO A 295 20.01 -10.32 -9.40
C PRO A 295 20.54 -10.54 -7.99
N SER A 296 21.24 -9.53 -7.46
CA SER A 296 21.34 -9.35 -6.02
C SER A 296 19.90 -9.14 -5.57
N GLY A 297 19.40 -9.95 -4.63
CA GLY A 297 17.99 -9.90 -4.18
C GLY A 297 17.53 -8.46 -3.96
N GLY A 298 16.23 -8.19 -4.18
CA GLY A 298 15.60 -6.87 -4.27
C GLY A 298 16.47 -5.75 -3.69
N LEU A 299 16.81 -4.74 -4.50
CA LEU A 299 17.72 -3.64 -4.17
C LEU A 299 17.36 -2.96 -2.83
N SER A 300 16.10 -3.09 -2.38
CA SER A 300 15.61 -2.61 -1.08
C SER A 300 15.91 -3.51 0.13
N GLY A 301 16.35 -4.76 -0.07
CA GLY A 301 16.56 -5.78 0.96
C GLY A 301 15.29 -6.52 1.40
N ASN A 302 14.15 -6.27 0.74
CA ASN A 302 12.88 -6.91 1.06
C ASN A 302 12.77 -8.30 0.42
N VAL A 303 12.11 -9.21 1.14
CA VAL A 303 11.69 -10.50 0.58
C VAL A 303 10.50 -10.27 -0.35
N PRO A 304 10.49 -10.82 -1.57
CA PRO A 304 9.39 -10.66 -2.51
C PRO A 304 8.07 -11.13 -1.93
N LEU A 305 6.98 -10.46 -2.30
CA LEU A 305 5.65 -10.78 -1.78
C LEU A 305 5.06 -12.01 -2.46
N PHE A 306 5.13 -12.07 -3.80
CA PHE A 306 4.51 -13.13 -4.60
C PHE A 306 5.54 -14.01 -5.28
N VAL A 307 5.20 -15.28 -5.45
CA VAL A 307 5.91 -16.19 -6.35
C VAL A 307 5.08 -16.43 -7.61
N VAL A 308 5.73 -16.35 -8.78
CA VAL A 308 5.14 -16.68 -10.07
C VAL A 308 6.08 -17.57 -10.86
N LYS A 309 5.53 -18.44 -11.70
CA LYS A 309 6.30 -19.36 -12.53
C LYS A 309 6.27 -18.92 -13.98
N LEU A 310 7.40 -18.99 -14.65
CA LEU A 310 7.48 -18.87 -16.11
C LEU A 310 7.39 -20.28 -16.70
N VAL A 311 6.38 -20.54 -17.52
CA VAL A 311 6.08 -21.87 -18.07
C VAL A 311 5.85 -21.80 -19.57
N GLY A 312 6.20 -22.87 -20.30
CA GLY A 312 5.80 -23.06 -21.68
C GLY A 312 4.43 -23.72 -21.73
N LYS A 313 3.39 -23.03 -22.21
CA LYS A 313 2.03 -23.58 -22.35
C LYS A 313 1.65 -23.59 -23.83
N GLY A 314 1.62 -24.80 -24.40
CA GLY A 314 1.49 -24.98 -25.84
C GLY A 314 2.67 -24.33 -26.56
N ASP A 315 2.35 -23.43 -27.48
CA ASP A 315 3.30 -22.74 -28.37
C ASP A 315 3.84 -21.42 -27.78
N SER A 316 3.50 -21.08 -26.53
CA SER A 316 3.82 -19.78 -25.94
C SER A 316 4.40 -19.87 -24.55
N ILE A 317 5.32 -18.95 -24.24
CA ILE A 317 5.85 -18.75 -22.90
C ILE A 317 4.88 -17.81 -22.16
N CYS A 318 4.39 -18.22 -21.00
CA CYS A 318 3.49 -17.41 -20.18
C CYS A 318 3.80 -17.52 -18.68
N TYR A 319 3.33 -16.55 -17.92
CA TYR A 319 3.40 -16.58 -16.46
C TYR A 319 2.23 -17.38 -15.87
N GLN A 320 2.48 -18.09 -14.77
CA GLN A 320 1.47 -18.75 -13.96
C GLN A 320 1.70 -18.43 -12.48
N PRO A 321 0.80 -17.67 -11.82
CA PRO A 321 -0.33 -16.92 -12.39
C PRO A 321 0.11 -15.83 -13.40
N LEU A 322 -0.82 -15.32 -14.21
CA LEU A 322 -0.52 -14.24 -15.16
C LEU A 322 -0.13 -12.97 -14.41
N LEU A 323 0.71 -12.12 -15.02
CA LEU A 323 1.09 -10.84 -14.40
C LEU A 323 -0.12 -9.91 -14.22
N GLU A 324 -1.09 -9.96 -15.15
CA GLU A 324 -2.35 -9.23 -15.04
C GLU A 324 -3.17 -9.68 -13.83
N GLU A 325 -3.19 -10.97 -13.52
CA GLU A 325 -3.87 -11.50 -12.33
C GLU A 325 -3.21 -10.99 -11.04
N VAL A 326 -1.88 -10.84 -11.02
CA VAL A 326 -1.17 -10.22 -9.89
C VAL A 326 -1.61 -8.76 -9.71
N VAL A 327 -1.72 -8.00 -10.80
CA VAL A 327 -2.24 -6.61 -10.75
C VAL A 327 -3.68 -6.60 -10.21
N ASP A 328 -4.54 -7.45 -10.75
CA ASP A 328 -5.95 -7.52 -10.38
C ASP A 328 -6.15 -7.89 -8.91
N VAL A 329 -5.34 -8.81 -8.37
CA VAL A 329 -5.41 -9.17 -6.94
C VAL A 329 -4.94 -8.03 -6.05
N VAL A 330 -3.82 -7.38 -6.37
CA VAL A 330 -3.28 -6.26 -5.59
C VAL A 330 -4.25 -5.06 -5.62
N MET A 331 -4.76 -4.70 -6.79
CA MET A 331 -5.77 -3.64 -6.93
C MET A 331 -7.14 -4.05 -6.37
N GLY A 332 -7.43 -5.36 -6.40
CA GLY A 332 -8.63 -5.98 -5.85
C GLY A 332 -8.75 -5.77 -4.34
N VAL A 333 -7.63 -5.78 -3.60
CA VAL A 333 -7.64 -5.47 -2.15
C VAL A 333 -8.22 -4.07 -1.88
N ILE A 334 -7.83 -3.06 -2.67
CA ILE A 334 -8.40 -1.70 -2.57
C ILE A 334 -9.91 -1.74 -2.86
N SER A 335 -10.30 -2.46 -3.90
CA SER A 335 -11.73 -2.60 -4.27
C SER A 335 -12.54 -3.30 -3.18
N ASN A 336 -11.96 -4.31 -2.51
CA ASN A 336 -12.60 -5.09 -1.47
C ASN A 336 -12.91 -4.25 -0.23
N VAL A 337 -12.10 -3.23 0.09
CA VAL A 337 -12.39 -2.29 1.19
C VAL A 337 -13.76 -1.61 1.02
N PHE A 338 -14.23 -1.41 -0.22
CA PHE A 338 -15.55 -0.83 -0.48
C PHE A 338 -16.66 -1.89 -0.50
N SER A 339 -16.33 -3.15 -0.72
CA SER A 339 -17.27 -4.26 -0.67
C SER A 339 -17.87 -4.34 0.73
N TYR A 340 -19.19 -4.48 0.82
CA TYR A 340 -19.96 -4.65 2.07
C TYR A 340 -20.03 -3.45 3.03
N THR A 341 -19.20 -2.41 2.86
CA THR A 341 -19.29 -1.20 3.71
C THR A 341 -20.62 -0.46 3.57
N GLY A 342 -21.26 -0.54 2.39
CA GLY A 342 -22.60 -0.01 2.16
C GLY A 342 -23.73 -0.76 2.87
N ASP A 343 -23.48 -1.97 3.37
CA ASP A 343 -24.45 -2.79 4.10
C ASP A 343 -24.47 -2.49 5.61
N VAL A 344 -23.59 -1.60 6.07
CA VAL A 344 -23.56 -1.15 7.46
C VAL A 344 -24.50 0.04 7.60
N HIS A 345 -25.68 -0.23 8.19
CA HIS A 345 -26.71 0.78 8.38
C HIS A 345 -26.55 1.55 9.70
N GLY A 346 -26.93 2.82 9.68
CA GLY A 346 -27.03 3.67 10.85
C GLY A 346 -28.30 3.44 11.67
N VAL A 347 -28.42 4.24 12.72
CA VAL A 347 -29.52 4.22 13.69
C VAL A 347 -30.76 4.91 13.12
N GLY A 348 -31.94 4.41 13.50
CA GLY A 348 -33.22 5.05 13.23
C GLY A 348 -34.31 4.05 12.86
N HIS A 349 -34.24 3.50 11.65
CA HIS A 349 -35.29 2.60 11.10
C HIS A 349 -35.65 1.42 12.01
N ASN A 350 -34.69 0.87 12.76
CA ASN A 350 -34.92 -0.26 13.68
C ASN A 350 -35.47 0.14 15.06
N LEU A 351 -35.47 1.43 15.39
CA LEU A 351 -35.88 1.92 16.71
C LEU A 351 -37.32 2.46 16.75
N PHE A 352 -37.98 2.65 15.60
CA PHE A 352 -39.33 3.25 15.52
C PHE A 352 -40.31 2.29 14.82
N PRO A 353 -41.01 1.41 15.57
CA PRO A 353 -41.90 0.42 14.98
C PRO A 353 -43.11 1.03 14.25
N LEU A 354 -43.53 2.23 14.68
CA LEU A 354 -44.73 2.92 14.18
C LEU A 354 -44.42 3.89 13.03
N LEU A 355 -43.15 4.20 12.76
CA LEU A 355 -42.73 5.09 11.68
C LEU A 355 -42.07 4.29 10.56
N GLN A 356 -42.53 4.48 9.32
CA GLN A 356 -41.86 3.94 8.13
C GLN A 356 -40.65 4.82 7.77
N LEU A 357 -39.60 4.77 8.60
CA LEU A 357 -38.35 5.48 8.34
C LEU A 357 -37.53 4.76 7.28
N SER A 358 -36.92 5.51 6.37
CA SER A 358 -35.93 4.97 5.43
C SER A 358 -34.69 4.49 6.18
N VAL A 359 -34.11 3.39 5.71
CA VAL A 359 -32.80 2.92 6.17
C VAL A 359 -31.77 4.03 5.97
N PHE A 360 -31.03 4.37 7.01
CA PHE A 360 -29.93 5.32 6.92
C PHE A 360 -28.66 4.55 6.55
N ASN A 361 -28.15 4.76 5.34
CA ASN A 361 -26.84 4.23 4.96
C ASN A 361 -25.77 5.21 5.45
N LEU A 362 -24.75 4.68 6.13
CA LEU A 362 -23.65 5.50 6.61
C LEU A 362 -22.90 6.11 5.42
N ASP A 363 -22.57 7.39 5.54
CA ASP A 363 -21.84 8.10 4.50
C ASP A 363 -20.34 7.78 4.66
N THR A 364 -19.83 6.93 3.78
CA THR A 364 -18.45 6.43 3.82
C THR A 364 -17.60 7.13 2.75
N VAL A 365 -16.37 6.64 2.53
CA VAL A 365 -15.54 7.14 1.42
C VAL A 365 -16.03 6.60 0.08
N GLY A 366 -16.06 7.48 -0.91
CA GLY A 366 -16.29 7.10 -2.29
C GLY A 366 -15.00 6.61 -2.96
N ARG A 367 -15.12 5.72 -3.95
CA ARG A 367 -13.98 5.31 -4.80
C ARG A 367 -13.33 6.47 -5.56
N THR A 368 -14.07 7.54 -5.77
CA THR A 368 -13.67 8.75 -6.49
C THR A 368 -13.19 9.87 -5.57
N ASP A 369 -13.19 9.65 -4.25
CA ASP A 369 -12.68 10.62 -3.30
C ASP A 369 -11.19 10.88 -3.59
N PRO A 370 -10.70 12.13 -3.54
CA PRO A 370 -9.31 12.46 -3.86
C PRO A 370 -8.29 11.67 -3.03
N GLU A 371 -8.61 11.41 -1.76
CA GLU A 371 -7.78 10.64 -0.82
C GLU A 371 -7.63 9.18 -1.27
N VAL A 372 -8.73 8.57 -1.74
CA VAL A 372 -8.74 7.19 -2.26
C VAL A 372 -8.02 7.13 -3.60
N SER A 373 -8.30 8.06 -4.50
CA SER A 373 -7.67 8.11 -5.82
C SER A 373 -6.16 8.27 -5.72
N ALA A 374 -5.67 9.10 -4.79
CA ALA A 374 -4.24 9.24 -4.52
C ALA A 374 -3.60 7.93 -4.05
N VAL A 375 -4.28 7.17 -3.18
CA VAL A 375 -3.83 5.84 -2.74
C VAL A 375 -3.79 4.87 -3.92
N THR A 376 -4.86 4.80 -4.71
CA THR A 376 -4.95 3.91 -5.88
C THR A 376 -3.84 4.19 -6.88
N GLN A 377 -3.58 5.47 -7.21
CA GLN A 377 -2.51 5.86 -8.14
C GLN A 377 -1.12 5.50 -7.60
N ALA A 378 -0.87 5.69 -6.30
CA ALA A 378 0.40 5.34 -5.68
C ALA A 378 0.66 3.82 -5.76
N VAL A 379 -0.37 3.01 -5.45
CA VAL A 379 -0.28 1.55 -5.54
C VAL A 379 -0.10 1.09 -6.99
N GLU A 380 -0.88 1.63 -7.92
CA GLU A 380 -0.78 1.32 -9.35
C GLU A 380 0.63 1.62 -9.89
N ALA A 381 1.22 2.75 -9.50
CA ALA A 381 2.57 3.12 -9.91
C ALA A 381 3.63 2.11 -9.42
N VAL A 382 3.53 1.67 -8.16
CA VAL A 382 4.44 0.66 -7.59
C VAL A 382 4.30 -0.67 -8.32
N VAL A 383 3.07 -1.13 -8.53
CA VAL A 383 2.79 -2.41 -9.20
C VAL A 383 3.26 -2.37 -10.65
N ALA A 384 2.93 -1.31 -11.40
CA ALA A 384 3.34 -1.16 -12.80
C ALA A 384 4.86 -1.12 -12.97
N ALA A 385 5.59 -0.47 -12.04
CA ALA A 385 7.05 -0.49 -12.03
C ALA A 385 7.61 -1.91 -11.83
N ASN A 386 6.99 -2.69 -10.94
CA ASN A 386 7.39 -4.07 -10.65
C ASN A 386 7.14 -5.05 -11.80
N MET A 387 6.24 -4.75 -12.75
CA MET A 387 5.99 -5.63 -13.90
C MET A 387 7.08 -5.57 -14.97
N ARG A 388 7.86 -4.49 -15.05
CA ARG A 388 8.88 -4.29 -16.09
C ARG A 388 9.97 -5.37 -16.06
N GLY A 389 10.42 -5.74 -14.86
CA GLY A 389 11.45 -6.77 -14.66
C GLY A 389 11.02 -8.14 -15.19
N PRO A 390 9.89 -8.70 -14.73
CA PRO A 390 9.30 -9.92 -15.29
C PRO A 390 9.10 -9.83 -16.82
N VAL A 391 8.50 -8.76 -17.35
CA VAL A 391 8.30 -8.63 -18.80
C VAL A 391 9.62 -8.71 -19.58
N ALA A 392 10.67 -8.04 -19.09
CA ALA A 392 12.00 -8.13 -19.69
C ALA A 392 12.64 -9.52 -19.55
N LEU A 393 12.43 -10.20 -18.42
CA LEU A 393 12.92 -11.57 -18.19
C LEU A 393 12.28 -12.55 -19.16
N LYS A 394 10.95 -12.47 -19.41
CA LYS A 394 10.28 -13.29 -20.41
C LYS A 394 10.89 -13.08 -21.80
N ALA A 395 11.15 -11.83 -22.18
CA ALA A 395 11.69 -11.50 -23.50
C ALA A 395 13.06 -12.16 -23.78
N LEU A 396 13.86 -12.47 -22.74
CA LEU A 396 15.13 -13.20 -22.91
C LEU A 396 14.96 -14.63 -23.43
N TYR A 397 13.76 -15.20 -23.31
CA TYR A 397 13.45 -16.56 -23.75
C TYR A 397 12.63 -16.62 -25.04
N ASP A 398 12.18 -15.48 -25.57
CA ASP A 398 11.37 -15.43 -26.80
C ASP A 398 12.15 -16.00 -28.00
N ASP A 399 13.49 -15.88 -28.02
CA ASP A 399 14.38 -16.49 -29.03
C ASP A 399 14.23 -18.03 -29.11
N PHE A 400 13.81 -18.68 -28.03
CA PHE A 400 13.70 -20.14 -27.91
C PHE A 400 12.25 -20.64 -28.04
N ALA A 401 11.29 -19.75 -28.34
CA ALA A 401 9.88 -20.11 -28.46
C ALA A 401 9.64 -21.18 -29.55
N TYR A 402 10.46 -21.20 -30.60
CA TYR A 402 10.38 -22.22 -31.66
C TYR A 402 10.54 -23.66 -31.14
N LEU A 403 11.27 -23.86 -30.03
CA LEU A 403 11.41 -25.18 -29.41
C LEU A 403 10.10 -25.62 -28.75
N LEU A 404 9.27 -24.69 -28.28
CA LEU A 404 7.96 -25.01 -27.72
C LEU A 404 6.97 -25.39 -28.81
N GLU A 405 6.99 -24.68 -29.94
CA GLU A 405 6.18 -24.96 -31.14
C GLU A 405 6.57 -26.25 -31.85
N ALA A 406 7.86 -26.63 -31.80
CA ALA A 406 8.36 -27.79 -32.52
C ALA A 406 7.77 -29.10 -31.98
N ASP A 407 7.06 -29.81 -32.86
CA ASP A 407 6.88 -31.25 -32.74
C ASP A 407 8.18 -31.92 -33.19
N VAL A 408 8.77 -32.74 -32.32
CA VAL A 408 10.08 -33.36 -32.54
C VAL A 408 10.05 -34.23 -33.80
N GLU A 409 8.97 -34.96 -34.06
CA GLU A 409 8.86 -35.86 -35.22
C GLU A 409 8.73 -35.05 -36.50
N VAL A 410 7.87 -34.03 -36.52
CA VAL A 410 7.68 -33.16 -37.69
C VAL A 410 8.95 -32.39 -38.02
N TYR A 411 9.64 -31.86 -36.99
CA TYR A 411 10.89 -31.13 -37.17
C TYR A 411 11.97 -32.02 -37.82
N VAL A 412 12.12 -33.24 -37.28
CA VAL A 412 13.11 -34.20 -37.77
C VAL A 412 12.75 -34.68 -39.18
N CYS A 413 11.49 -34.98 -39.47
CA CYS A 413 11.04 -35.35 -40.82
C CYS A 413 11.33 -34.24 -41.83
N ASN A 414 11.01 -32.98 -41.52
CA ASN A 414 11.29 -31.85 -42.41
C ASN A 414 12.80 -31.68 -42.67
N PHE A 415 13.63 -31.92 -41.65
CA PHE A 415 15.08 -31.90 -41.81
C PHE A 415 15.58 -33.03 -42.71
N ILE A 416 15.09 -34.26 -42.50
CA ILE A 416 15.44 -35.46 -43.27
C ILE A 416 15.01 -35.33 -44.74
N ASP A 417 13.79 -34.86 -45.00
CA ASP A 417 13.20 -34.67 -46.34
C ASP A 417 13.96 -33.63 -47.16
N GLY A 418 14.69 -32.71 -46.50
CA GLY A 418 15.61 -31.77 -47.14
C GLY A 418 16.86 -32.42 -47.73
N ASN A 419 17.07 -33.72 -47.53
CA ASN A 419 18.26 -34.49 -47.88
C ASN A 419 19.58 -33.84 -47.44
N PRO A 420 19.79 -33.71 -46.11
CA PRO A 420 20.88 -32.94 -45.52
C PRO A 420 22.25 -33.59 -45.76
N THR A 421 23.27 -32.76 -45.89
CA THR A 421 24.68 -33.16 -45.93
C THR A 421 25.24 -33.38 -44.52
N LEU A 422 26.40 -34.03 -44.39
CA LEU A 422 27.06 -34.21 -43.09
C LEU A 422 27.38 -32.87 -42.39
N ASP A 423 27.70 -31.83 -43.16
CA ASP A 423 27.92 -30.49 -42.63
C ASP A 423 26.62 -29.90 -42.07
N ASP A 424 25.48 -30.12 -42.75
CA ASP A 424 24.16 -29.69 -42.25
C ASP A 424 23.79 -30.41 -40.93
N TYR A 425 24.11 -31.71 -40.80
CA TYR A 425 23.94 -32.44 -39.52
C TYR A 425 24.81 -31.83 -38.42
N ASN A 426 26.08 -31.52 -38.72
CA ASN A 426 26.99 -30.92 -37.76
C ASN A 426 26.48 -29.56 -37.29
N ASP A 427 26.10 -28.69 -38.23
CA ASP A 427 25.73 -27.31 -37.95
C ASP A 427 24.41 -27.25 -37.16
N GLU A 428 23.42 -28.07 -37.52
CA GLU A 428 22.13 -28.09 -36.84
C GLU A 428 22.24 -28.68 -35.42
N VAL A 429 22.98 -29.78 -35.25
CA VAL A 429 23.19 -30.37 -33.92
C VAL A 429 24.03 -29.43 -33.04
N GLN A 430 25.07 -28.80 -33.59
CA GLN A 430 25.87 -27.81 -32.87
C GLN A 430 25.01 -26.62 -32.44
N ARG A 431 24.17 -26.08 -33.34
CA ARG A 431 23.24 -24.99 -33.04
C ARG A 431 22.32 -25.33 -31.87
N LEU A 432 21.76 -26.55 -31.83
CA LEU A 432 20.90 -27.01 -30.73
C LEU A 432 21.66 -27.11 -29.39
N PHE A 433 22.91 -27.61 -29.39
CA PHE A 433 23.73 -27.66 -28.19
C PHE A 433 24.14 -26.25 -27.71
N ASP A 434 24.46 -25.35 -28.62
CA ASP A 434 24.76 -23.95 -28.31
C ASP A 434 23.52 -23.27 -27.70
N ASP A 435 22.31 -23.53 -28.24
CA ASP A 435 21.07 -23.01 -27.70
C ASP A 435 20.75 -23.61 -26.31
N ILE A 436 21.04 -24.89 -26.06
CA ILE A 436 20.92 -25.50 -24.72
C ILE A 436 21.81 -24.75 -23.70
N GLU A 437 23.07 -24.48 -24.05
CA GLU A 437 23.98 -23.74 -23.17
C GLU A 437 23.47 -22.31 -22.93
N ARG A 438 23.01 -21.63 -23.99
CA ARG A 438 22.43 -20.28 -23.90
C ARG A 438 21.21 -20.26 -22.98
N ILE A 439 20.28 -21.21 -23.10
CA ILE A 439 19.08 -21.33 -22.24
C ILE A 439 19.47 -21.46 -20.77
N GLN A 440 20.45 -22.32 -20.48
CA GLN A 440 20.91 -22.55 -19.10
C GLN A 440 21.53 -21.29 -18.49
N GLN A 441 22.34 -20.56 -19.27
CA GLN A 441 23.09 -19.38 -18.83
C GLN A 441 22.30 -18.05 -18.89
N ARG A 442 21.12 -17.99 -19.52
CA ARG A 442 20.33 -16.74 -19.68
C ARG A 442 19.99 -16.04 -18.35
N SER A 443 19.66 -16.80 -17.31
CA SER A 443 19.29 -16.26 -15.99
C SER A 443 19.57 -17.27 -14.89
N LEU A 444 19.32 -16.92 -13.63
CA LEU A 444 19.19 -17.92 -12.56
C LEU A 444 17.87 -18.71 -12.71
N ASN A 445 17.75 -19.83 -12.01
CA ASN A 445 16.51 -20.63 -11.96
C ASN A 445 15.41 -19.94 -11.16
N GLU A 446 15.80 -19.09 -10.22
CA GLU A 446 14.91 -18.20 -9.48
C GLU A 446 15.46 -16.78 -9.58
N VAL A 447 14.61 -15.84 -10.00
CA VAL A 447 14.96 -14.42 -10.15
C VAL A 447 14.05 -13.62 -9.22
N ALA A 448 14.63 -12.99 -8.21
CA ALA A 448 13.89 -12.18 -7.25
C ALA A 448 13.88 -10.70 -7.68
N PHE A 449 12.71 -10.17 -8.00
CA PHE A 449 12.45 -8.73 -8.10
C PHE A 449 11.91 -8.21 -6.76
N GLU A 450 11.61 -6.91 -6.63
CA GLU A 450 11.11 -6.35 -5.37
C GLU A 450 9.80 -7.02 -4.93
N LEU A 451 8.73 -6.93 -5.74
CA LEU A 451 7.42 -7.47 -5.38
C LEU A 451 7.27 -8.97 -5.72
N ILE A 452 7.97 -9.45 -6.74
CA ILE A 452 7.71 -10.75 -7.38
C ILE A 452 9.00 -11.58 -7.46
N LYS A 453 8.95 -12.83 -7.00
CA LYS A 453 9.95 -13.87 -7.33
C LYS A 453 9.46 -14.66 -8.54
N VAL A 454 10.28 -14.78 -9.57
CA VAL A 454 10.00 -15.59 -10.75
C VAL A 454 10.80 -16.89 -10.72
N GLU A 455 10.11 -18.02 -10.82
CA GLU A 455 10.71 -19.34 -10.99
C GLU A 455 10.73 -19.71 -12.49
N VAL A 456 11.93 -19.98 -13.02
CA VAL A 456 12.17 -20.24 -14.46
C VAL A 456 12.68 -21.67 -14.71
N TYR A 457 12.94 -22.43 -13.64
CA TYR A 457 13.49 -23.79 -13.72
C TYR A 457 12.68 -24.71 -14.66
N ASP A 458 11.36 -24.74 -14.49
CA ASP A 458 10.47 -25.63 -15.25
C ASP A 458 10.51 -25.32 -16.76
N LEU A 459 10.50 -24.02 -17.13
CA LEU A 459 10.66 -23.61 -18.53
C LEU A 459 12.02 -24.05 -19.10
N LYS A 460 13.12 -23.78 -18.39
CA LYS A 460 14.45 -24.17 -18.84
C LYS A 460 14.57 -25.67 -19.03
N ALA A 461 14.10 -26.45 -18.06
CA ALA A 461 14.11 -27.90 -18.13
C ALA A 461 13.35 -28.39 -19.37
N SER A 462 12.16 -27.85 -19.62
CA SER A 462 11.34 -28.20 -20.79
C SER A 462 12.01 -27.83 -22.12
N LEU A 463 12.58 -26.62 -22.24
CA LEU A 463 13.29 -26.20 -23.45
C LEU A 463 14.53 -27.06 -23.73
N VAL A 464 15.32 -27.34 -22.69
CA VAL A 464 16.52 -28.18 -22.79
C VAL A 464 16.15 -29.62 -23.16
N GLU A 465 15.11 -30.18 -22.55
CA GLU A 465 14.62 -31.53 -22.88
C GLU A 465 14.18 -31.61 -24.35
N LYS A 466 13.41 -30.63 -24.84
CA LYS A 466 12.99 -30.60 -26.25
C LYS A 466 14.17 -30.45 -27.21
N ALA A 467 15.09 -29.51 -26.97
CA ALA A 467 16.27 -29.33 -27.81
C ALA A 467 17.14 -30.60 -27.85
N THR A 468 17.33 -31.23 -26.69
CA THR A 468 18.07 -32.51 -26.57
C THR A 468 17.35 -33.64 -27.31
N GLY A 469 16.02 -33.69 -27.23
CA GLY A 469 15.18 -34.65 -27.94
C GLY A 469 15.32 -34.55 -29.46
N ILE A 470 15.29 -33.32 -29.99
CA ILE A 470 15.49 -33.03 -31.42
C ILE A 470 16.91 -33.42 -31.84
N ALA A 471 17.93 -32.98 -31.12
CA ALA A 471 19.33 -33.31 -31.42
C ALA A 471 19.57 -34.83 -31.45
N ASN A 472 19.06 -35.56 -30.45
CA ASN A 472 19.17 -37.02 -30.41
C ASN A 472 18.35 -37.73 -31.51
N ALA A 473 17.25 -37.16 -31.96
CA ALA A 473 16.49 -37.72 -33.09
C ALA A 473 17.23 -37.52 -34.42
N ILE A 474 17.82 -36.35 -34.65
CA ILE A 474 18.67 -36.06 -35.81
C ILE A 474 19.90 -36.99 -35.83
N LEU A 475 20.59 -37.15 -34.69
CA LEU A 475 21.75 -38.05 -34.57
C LEU A 475 21.37 -39.51 -34.77
N ARG A 476 20.18 -39.95 -34.33
CA ARG A 476 19.68 -41.31 -34.60
C ARG A 476 19.44 -41.57 -36.09
N ASP A 477 18.94 -40.58 -36.83
CA ASP A 477 18.81 -40.72 -38.29
C ASP A 477 20.18 -40.82 -38.97
N LEU A 478 21.15 -39.99 -38.57
CA LEU A 478 22.53 -40.08 -39.07
C LEU A 478 23.14 -41.45 -38.78
N LEU A 479 22.93 -42.00 -37.58
CA LEU A 479 23.38 -43.34 -37.22
C LEU A 479 22.75 -44.41 -38.12
N ARG A 480 21.45 -44.32 -38.37
CA ARG A 480 20.72 -45.23 -39.27
C ARG A 480 21.29 -45.18 -40.69
N ARG A 481 21.46 -43.99 -41.27
CA ARG A 481 22.04 -43.80 -42.62
C ARG A 481 23.46 -44.35 -42.70
N THR A 482 24.30 -44.03 -41.71
CA THR A 482 25.69 -44.49 -41.66
C THR A 482 25.76 -46.02 -41.57
N ALA A 483 24.85 -46.66 -40.82
CA ALA A 483 24.76 -48.12 -40.74
C ALA A 483 24.29 -48.76 -42.06
N GLU A 484 23.30 -48.16 -42.74
CA GLU A 484 22.83 -48.59 -44.06
C GLU A 484 23.96 -48.49 -45.11
N ASP A 485 24.68 -47.36 -45.15
CA ASP A 485 25.82 -47.15 -46.03
C ASP A 485 26.97 -48.13 -45.73
N THR A 486 27.26 -48.38 -44.45
CA THR A 486 28.28 -49.35 -44.02
C THR A 486 27.93 -50.76 -44.48
N ASN A 487 26.67 -51.17 -44.32
CA ASN A 487 26.21 -52.48 -44.79
C ASN A 487 26.29 -52.59 -46.32
N ALA A 488 25.86 -51.56 -47.06
CA ALA A 488 25.91 -51.55 -48.52
C ALA A 488 27.36 -51.58 -49.07
N VAL A 489 28.28 -50.86 -48.43
CA VAL A 489 29.72 -50.90 -48.76
C VAL A 489 30.31 -52.27 -48.43
N SER A 490 29.96 -52.85 -47.28
CA SER A 490 30.39 -54.21 -46.89
C SER A 490 29.91 -55.28 -47.87
N GLU A 491 28.62 -55.27 -48.24
CA GLU A 491 28.05 -56.16 -49.26
C GLU A 491 28.74 -55.98 -50.62
N SER A 492 29.00 -54.74 -51.04
CA SER A 492 29.70 -54.46 -52.30
C SER A 492 31.15 -54.96 -52.31
N TYR A 493 31.87 -54.87 -51.17
CA TYR A 493 33.21 -55.46 -51.03
C TYR A 493 33.16 -56.98 -51.02
N GLN A 494 32.16 -57.58 -50.36
CA GLN A 494 31.90 -59.02 -50.34
C GLN A 494 31.65 -59.56 -51.76
N GLU A 495 30.79 -58.90 -52.54
CA GLU A 495 30.53 -59.25 -53.95
C GLU A 495 31.81 -59.24 -54.80
N ILE A 496 32.65 -58.20 -54.63
CA ILE A 496 33.92 -58.09 -55.36
C ILE A 496 34.87 -59.22 -54.93
N ALA A 497 34.93 -59.54 -53.64
CA ALA A 497 35.76 -60.62 -53.12
C ALA A 497 35.33 -61.99 -53.66
N GLU A 498 34.03 -62.26 -53.68
CA GLU A 498 33.45 -63.50 -54.23
C GLU A 498 33.71 -63.62 -55.74
N ALA A 499 33.53 -62.54 -56.51
CA ALA A 499 33.75 -62.53 -57.95
C ALA A 499 35.23 -62.74 -58.36
N ILE A 500 36.18 -62.26 -57.55
CA ILE A 500 37.63 -62.43 -57.80
C ILE A 500 38.12 -63.84 -57.41
N GLN A 501 37.45 -64.52 -56.47
CA GLN A 501 37.82 -65.87 -56.01
C GLN A 501 37.38 -66.98 -56.97
N VAL A 502 36.59 -66.69 -58.00
CA VAL A 502 36.17 -67.67 -59.01
C VAL A 502 37.37 -68.07 -59.88
N GLU A 503 37.81 -69.33 -59.82
CA GLU A 503 38.86 -69.86 -60.69
C GLU A 503 38.33 -70.06 -62.13
N PRO A 504 38.88 -69.37 -63.15
CA PRO A 504 38.41 -69.49 -64.52
C PRO A 504 38.88 -70.81 -65.15
N ASN A 505 37.95 -71.57 -65.74
CA ASN A 505 38.22 -72.87 -66.36
C ASN A 505 38.34 -72.79 -67.89
N THR A 506 37.99 -71.66 -68.49
CA THR A 506 38.11 -71.40 -69.94
C THR A 506 38.89 -70.12 -70.27
N PRO A 507 39.54 -70.02 -71.45
CA PRO A 507 40.22 -68.79 -71.90
C PRO A 507 39.30 -67.58 -72.01
N GLU A 508 38.03 -67.81 -72.36
CA GLU A 508 36.96 -66.81 -72.40
C GLU A 508 36.62 -66.28 -71.00
N GLU A 509 36.46 -67.17 -70.01
CA GLU A 509 36.25 -66.80 -68.60
C GLU A 509 37.42 -66.03 -68.01
N LEU A 510 38.67 -66.39 -68.37
CA LEU A 510 39.87 -65.66 -67.95
C LEU A 510 39.88 -64.22 -68.48
N LYS A 511 39.40 -64.03 -69.72
CA LYS A 511 39.31 -62.70 -70.34
C LYS A 511 38.18 -61.86 -69.74
N GLU A 512 37.05 -62.47 -69.39
CA GLU A 512 35.96 -61.80 -68.66
C GLU A 512 36.39 -61.39 -67.25
N LEU A 513 37.07 -62.28 -66.50
CA LEU A 513 37.62 -61.96 -65.19
C LEU A 513 38.64 -60.82 -65.26
N HIS A 514 39.53 -60.84 -66.26
CA HIS A 514 40.51 -59.76 -66.47
C HIS A 514 39.82 -58.41 -66.78
N ASN A 515 38.76 -58.40 -67.61
CA ASN A 515 37.99 -57.19 -67.89
C ASN A 515 37.23 -56.69 -66.64
N TYR A 516 36.70 -57.61 -65.84
CA TYR A 516 36.05 -57.30 -64.56
C TYR A 516 37.04 -56.70 -63.55
N MET A 517 38.26 -57.24 -63.44
CA MET A 517 39.30 -56.68 -62.58
C MET A 517 39.69 -55.24 -62.94
N ILE A 518 39.66 -54.88 -64.23
CA ILE A 518 39.90 -53.51 -64.68
C ILE A 518 38.73 -52.60 -64.28
N ALA A 519 37.48 -53.02 -64.53
CA ALA A 519 36.28 -52.28 -64.15
C ALA A 519 36.13 -52.14 -62.61
N CYS A 520 36.53 -53.15 -61.85
CA CYS A 520 36.53 -53.13 -60.39
C CYS A 520 37.44 -52.07 -59.78
N ARG A 521 38.51 -51.64 -60.47
CA ARG A 521 39.35 -50.55 -59.94
C ARG A 521 38.57 -49.24 -59.78
N GLU A 522 37.69 -48.93 -60.73
CA GLU A 522 36.80 -47.77 -60.61
C GLU A 522 35.72 -47.98 -59.53
N LYS A 523 35.17 -49.21 -59.41
CA LYS A 523 34.20 -49.56 -58.36
C LYS A 523 34.83 -49.46 -56.95
N ILE A 524 36.05 -49.96 -56.76
CA ILE A 524 36.82 -49.85 -55.50
C ILE A 524 37.12 -48.39 -55.15
N LYS A 525 37.49 -47.57 -56.14
CA LYS A 525 37.73 -46.13 -55.89
C LYS A 525 36.47 -45.42 -55.39
N LYS A 526 35.30 -45.71 -55.99
CA LYS A 526 34.01 -45.20 -55.52
C LYS A 526 33.64 -45.72 -54.12
N LEU A 527 33.92 -46.99 -53.84
CA LEU A 527 33.72 -47.56 -52.50
C LEU A 527 34.64 -46.93 -51.45
N GLN A 528 35.87 -46.56 -51.81
CA GLN A 528 36.78 -45.80 -50.94
C GLN A 528 36.24 -44.39 -50.65
N GLU A 529 35.73 -43.69 -51.65
CA GLU A 529 35.08 -42.38 -51.46
C GLU A 529 33.84 -42.48 -50.54
N GLN A 530 33.05 -43.55 -50.67
CA GLN A 530 31.94 -43.85 -49.76
C GLN A 530 32.42 -44.23 -48.34
N PHE A 531 33.50 -44.98 -48.22
CA PHE A 531 34.10 -45.32 -46.94
C PHE A 531 34.64 -44.10 -46.20
N ASP A 532 35.25 -43.15 -46.92
CA ASP A 532 35.68 -41.86 -46.36
C ASP A 532 34.47 -41.05 -45.87
N HIS A 533 33.35 -41.06 -46.61
CA HIS A 533 32.10 -40.44 -46.18
C HIS A 533 31.53 -41.07 -44.89
N ILE A 534 31.48 -42.41 -44.82
CA ILE A 534 31.07 -43.14 -43.61
C ILE A 534 31.98 -42.81 -42.43
N THR A 535 33.30 -42.77 -42.65
CA THR A 535 34.29 -42.45 -41.60
C THR A 535 34.05 -41.05 -41.04
N ASN A 536 33.73 -40.07 -41.90
CA ASN A 536 33.37 -38.72 -41.46
C ASN A 536 32.05 -38.71 -40.68
N GLY A 537 31.04 -39.48 -41.10
CA GLY A 537 29.76 -39.65 -40.38
C GLY A 537 29.93 -40.25 -38.97
N VAL A 538 30.73 -41.31 -38.84
CA VAL A 538 31.06 -41.93 -37.53
C VAL A 538 31.84 -40.96 -36.65
N THR A 539 32.77 -40.18 -37.23
CA THR A 539 33.52 -39.16 -36.49
C THR A 539 32.59 -38.08 -35.94
N LEU A 540 31.58 -37.67 -36.72
CA LEU A 540 30.56 -36.71 -36.30
C LEU A 540 29.67 -37.26 -35.18
N LEU A 541 29.23 -38.51 -35.29
CA LEU A 541 28.49 -39.22 -34.24
C LEU A 541 29.30 -39.32 -32.94
N SER A 542 30.61 -39.62 -33.06
CA SER A 542 31.54 -39.65 -31.92
C SER A 542 31.72 -38.28 -31.27
N LYS A 543 31.81 -37.19 -32.07
CA LYS A 543 31.91 -35.81 -31.57
C LYS A 543 30.77 -35.46 -30.61
N PHE A 544 29.56 -35.92 -30.90
CA PHE A 544 28.36 -35.67 -30.08
C PHE A 544 28.03 -36.82 -29.11
N GLY A 545 28.91 -37.81 -28.95
CA GLY A 545 28.75 -38.90 -27.98
C GLY A 545 27.64 -39.91 -28.33
N HIS A 546 27.25 -40.02 -29.61
CA HIS A 546 26.19 -40.90 -30.08
C HIS A 546 26.76 -42.08 -30.89
N MET A 547 27.46 -42.99 -30.21
CA MET A 547 28.04 -44.19 -30.83
C MET A 547 27.00 -45.33 -30.91
N PRO A 548 27.06 -46.20 -31.95
CA PRO A 548 26.32 -47.45 -31.93
C PRO A 548 26.76 -48.28 -30.71
N ASN A 549 25.79 -48.81 -29.97
CA ASN A 549 26.09 -49.86 -28.99
C ASN A 549 26.56 -51.10 -29.76
N ASP A 550 27.73 -51.61 -29.40
CA ASP A 550 28.32 -52.87 -29.90
C ASP A 550 27.33 -54.04 -29.86
#